data_AF-X1QAG1-F1
#
_entry.id   AF-X1QAG1-F1
#
_cell.length_a   1.000
_cell.length_b   1.000
_cell.length_c   1.000
_cell.angle_alpha   90.00
_cell.angle_beta   90.00
_cell.angle_gamma   90.00
#
_symmetry.space_group_name_H-M   'P 1'
#
loop_
_entity.id
_entity.type
_entity.pdbx_description
1 polymer ?
#
loop_
_entity_poly.entity_id
_entity_poly.type
_entity_poly.pdbx_seq_one_letter_code
_entity_poly.pdbx_strand_id
1 'polypeptide(L)'
;MNLKELRNKLDEIDKKVVGLLNKRARLILKVGRIKTRDKKEIFVPEREKEIYRKIASENKGPLSNSSFEAIYREIMSSALSLEKPLKVSYLGPEATFTHLASLKKFGASIEHESCNTITDVFTEVERLRCDYGVVPIENSVEGMVNHTLDMLIESDLKICSEILLEVSHSLLADCPLSKVKKVYSNPQVFGQCRLWLESNLPGRELVEVSSTTRAALIASREKNSAAIASEFA
;
A
#
# COMPACT_ATOMS: atom_id res chain seq x y z
N MET A 1 -7.15 -37.29 -16.31
CA MET A 1 -6.05 -36.41 -16.73
C MET A 1 -4.86 -36.66 -15.83
N ASN A 2 -3.67 -36.80 -16.40
CA ASN A 2 -2.43 -36.86 -15.62
C ASN A 2 -1.86 -35.44 -15.40
N LEU A 3 -0.87 -35.32 -14.52
CA LEU A 3 -0.24 -34.04 -14.17
C LEU A 3 0.35 -33.32 -15.39
N LYS A 4 0.92 -34.05 -16.35
CA LYS A 4 1.53 -33.48 -17.55
C LYS A 4 0.48 -32.85 -18.47
N GLU A 5 -0.65 -33.52 -18.65
CA GLU A 5 -1.79 -32.98 -19.41
C GLU A 5 -2.38 -31.73 -18.77
N LEU A 6 -2.47 -31.68 -17.43
CA LEU A 6 -2.93 -30.48 -16.72
C LEU A 6 -1.97 -29.31 -16.94
N ARG A 7 -0.66 -29.52 -16.81
CA ARG A 7 0.36 -28.49 -17.06
C ARG A 7 0.28 -27.95 -18.48
N ASN A 8 0.18 -28.81 -19.49
CA ASN A 8 0.04 -28.36 -20.87
C ASN A 8 -1.23 -27.50 -21.07
N LYS A 9 -2.35 -27.84 -20.41
CA LYS A 9 -3.56 -27.00 -20.48
C LYS A 9 -3.37 -25.66 -19.77
N LEU A 10 -2.64 -25.61 -18.66
CA LEU A 10 -2.28 -24.37 -17.97
C LEU A 10 -1.40 -23.49 -18.87
N ASP A 11 -0.36 -24.06 -19.51
CA ASP A 11 0.52 -23.31 -20.41
C ASP A 11 -0.24 -22.66 -21.58
N GLU A 12 -1.24 -23.35 -22.13
CA GLU A 12 -2.11 -22.80 -23.18
C GLU A 12 -3.03 -21.67 -22.68
N ILE A 13 -3.46 -21.73 -21.42
CA ILE A 13 -4.20 -20.64 -20.78
C ILE A 13 -3.26 -19.45 -20.54
N ASP A 14 -2.06 -19.68 -20.02
CA ASP A 14 -1.09 -18.63 -19.71
C ASP A 14 -0.66 -17.87 -20.98
N LYS A 15 -0.46 -18.57 -22.10
CA LYS A 15 -0.23 -17.92 -23.41
C LYS A 15 -1.36 -16.97 -23.79
N LYS A 16 -2.62 -17.36 -23.54
CA LYS A 16 -3.78 -16.50 -23.81
C LYS A 16 -3.83 -15.32 -22.85
N VAL A 17 -3.55 -15.52 -21.57
CA VAL A 17 -3.49 -14.45 -20.55
C VAL A 17 -2.45 -13.41 -20.98
N VAL A 18 -1.23 -13.82 -21.31
CA VAL A 18 -0.17 -12.93 -21.80
C VAL A 18 -0.61 -12.16 -23.06
N GLY A 19 -1.23 -12.86 -24.01
CA GLY A 19 -1.77 -12.23 -25.23
C GLY A 19 -2.85 -11.17 -24.94
N LEU A 20 -3.76 -11.46 -24.01
CA LEU A 20 -4.85 -10.57 -23.60
C LEU A 20 -4.33 -9.35 -22.83
N LEU A 21 -3.37 -9.55 -21.91
CA LEU A 21 -2.73 -8.46 -21.16
C LEU A 21 -2.00 -7.50 -22.11
N ASN A 22 -1.22 -8.03 -23.06
CA ASN A 22 -0.55 -7.21 -24.08
C ASN A 22 -1.54 -6.47 -24.98
N LYS A 23 -2.65 -7.11 -25.36
CA LYS A 23 -3.72 -6.45 -26.14
C LYS A 23 -4.35 -5.31 -25.34
N ARG A 24 -4.61 -5.53 -24.05
CA ARG A 24 -5.11 -4.50 -23.13
C ARG A 24 -4.12 -3.34 -23.00
N ALA A 25 -2.84 -3.61 -22.76
CA ALA A 25 -1.80 -2.58 -22.67
C ALA A 25 -1.72 -1.70 -23.91
N ARG A 26 -1.79 -2.30 -25.12
CA ARG A 26 -1.84 -1.53 -26.38
C ARG A 26 -3.07 -0.63 -26.51
N LEU A 27 -4.22 -1.04 -25.99
CA LEU A 27 -5.42 -0.19 -25.98
C LEU A 27 -5.25 0.97 -24.99
N ILE A 28 -4.63 0.71 -23.85
CA ILE A 28 -4.35 1.74 -22.84
C ILE A 28 -3.41 2.80 -23.40
N LEU A 29 -2.30 2.41 -24.05
CA LEU A 29 -1.43 3.37 -24.73
C LEU A 29 -2.17 4.27 -25.75
N LYS A 30 -3.21 3.75 -26.43
CA LYS A 30 -4.07 4.57 -27.31
C LYS A 30 -4.96 5.52 -26.51
N VAL A 31 -5.53 5.06 -25.40
CA VAL A 31 -6.30 5.89 -24.47
C VAL A 31 -5.43 7.01 -23.87
N GLY A 32 -4.23 6.69 -23.38
CA GLY A 32 -3.27 7.68 -22.87
C GLY A 32 -2.92 8.76 -23.89
N ARG A 33 -2.71 8.40 -25.17
CA ARG A 33 -2.51 9.37 -26.26
C ARG A 33 -3.69 10.33 -26.43
N ILE A 34 -4.92 9.82 -26.34
CA ILE A 34 -6.14 10.65 -26.43
C ILE A 34 -6.25 11.56 -25.21
N LYS A 35 -6.04 11.04 -24.00
CA LYS A 35 -6.09 11.83 -22.76
C LYS A 35 -5.06 12.95 -22.72
N THR A 36 -3.83 12.65 -23.16
CA THR A 36 -2.75 13.63 -23.24
C THR A 36 -3.10 14.76 -24.20
N ARG A 37 -3.64 14.43 -25.38
CA ARG A 37 -4.10 15.43 -26.37
C ARG A 37 -5.23 16.30 -25.82
N ASP A 38 -6.16 15.69 -25.11
CA ASP A 38 -7.36 16.36 -24.59
C ASP A 38 -7.13 17.00 -23.19
N LYS A 39 -5.87 17.00 -22.68
CA LYS A 39 -5.46 17.48 -21.34
C LYS A 39 -6.32 16.92 -20.19
N LYS A 40 -6.74 15.65 -20.31
CA LYS A 40 -7.51 14.95 -19.26
C LYS A 40 -6.59 14.21 -18.30
N GLU A 41 -7.06 14.04 -17.07
CA GLU A 41 -6.34 13.31 -16.03
C GLU A 41 -6.08 11.84 -16.44
N ILE A 42 -4.87 11.39 -16.15
CA ILE A 42 -4.40 10.03 -16.46
C ILE A 42 -5.02 9.04 -15.48
N PHE A 43 -4.89 9.31 -14.18
CA PHE A 43 -5.50 8.52 -13.12
C PHE A 43 -6.89 9.07 -12.78
N VAL A 44 -7.91 8.22 -12.90
CA VAL A 44 -9.32 8.56 -12.62
C VAL A 44 -9.89 7.52 -11.67
N PRO A 45 -9.96 7.79 -10.35
CA PRO A 45 -10.39 6.82 -9.34
C PRO A 45 -11.78 6.22 -9.56
N GLU A 46 -12.73 7.00 -10.08
CA GLU A 46 -14.07 6.48 -10.40
C GLU A 46 -14.04 5.42 -11.50
N ARG A 47 -13.14 5.57 -12.47
CA ARG A 47 -12.96 4.57 -13.53
C ARG A 47 -12.38 3.26 -12.98
N GLU A 48 -11.49 3.34 -12.00
CA GLU A 48 -10.98 2.17 -11.30
C GLU A 48 -12.11 1.43 -10.57
N LYS A 49 -12.94 2.15 -9.80
CA LYS A 49 -14.11 1.57 -9.12
C LYS A 49 -15.09 0.90 -10.08
N GLU A 50 -15.36 1.51 -11.23
CA GLU A 50 -16.19 0.92 -12.29
C GLU A 50 -15.63 -0.40 -12.81
N ILE A 51 -14.31 -0.47 -13.02
CA ILE A 51 -13.62 -1.68 -13.47
C ILE A 51 -13.78 -2.79 -12.43
N TYR A 52 -13.52 -2.50 -11.15
CA TYR A 52 -13.67 -3.49 -10.07
C TYR A 52 -15.11 -3.99 -9.95
N ARG A 53 -16.11 -3.10 -9.98
CA ARG A 53 -17.53 -3.49 -9.98
C ARG A 53 -17.87 -4.41 -11.15
N LYS A 54 -17.39 -4.09 -12.35
CA LYS A 54 -17.63 -4.90 -13.53
C LYS A 54 -17.00 -6.29 -13.39
N ILE A 55 -15.74 -6.38 -12.96
CA ILE A 55 -15.06 -7.67 -12.76
C ILE A 55 -15.77 -8.51 -11.70
N ALA A 56 -16.17 -7.89 -10.58
CA ALA A 56 -16.92 -8.57 -9.53
C ALA A 56 -18.26 -9.13 -10.03
N SER A 57 -18.94 -8.42 -10.94
CA SER A 57 -20.20 -8.90 -11.55
C SER A 57 -20.00 -10.04 -12.55
N GLU A 58 -18.84 -10.12 -13.20
CA GLU A 58 -18.50 -11.17 -14.16
C GLU A 58 -17.84 -12.40 -13.49
N ASN A 59 -17.33 -12.25 -12.27
CA ASN A 59 -16.64 -13.30 -11.55
C ASN A 59 -17.61 -14.40 -11.09
N LYS A 60 -17.40 -15.62 -11.60
CA LYS A 60 -18.15 -16.83 -11.22
C LYS A 60 -17.31 -17.82 -10.39
N GLY A 61 -16.15 -17.37 -9.89
CA GLY A 61 -15.20 -18.19 -9.16
C GLY A 61 -14.24 -18.97 -10.07
N PRO A 62 -13.32 -19.77 -9.50
CA PRO A 62 -13.17 -20.05 -8.06
C PRO A 62 -12.41 -18.97 -7.26
N LEU A 63 -11.82 -17.97 -7.93
CA LEU A 63 -11.11 -16.88 -7.27
C LEU A 63 -12.09 -15.89 -6.62
N SER A 64 -11.71 -15.34 -5.46
CA SER A 64 -12.49 -14.30 -4.78
C SER A 64 -12.45 -12.98 -5.56
N ASN A 65 -13.44 -12.11 -5.32
CA ASN A 65 -13.43 -10.75 -5.86
C ASN A 65 -12.20 -9.96 -5.40
N SER A 66 -11.79 -10.11 -4.13
CA SER A 66 -10.58 -9.48 -3.60
C SER A 66 -9.30 -9.92 -4.34
N SER A 67 -9.23 -11.17 -4.77
CA SER A 67 -8.10 -11.67 -5.58
C SER A 67 -8.08 -11.01 -6.96
N PHE A 68 -9.25 -10.87 -7.60
CA PHE A 68 -9.36 -10.18 -8.89
C PHE A 68 -9.05 -8.69 -8.78
N GLU A 69 -9.49 -8.02 -7.73
CA GLU A 69 -9.15 -6.61 -7.46
C GLU A 69 -7.63 -6.43 -7.34
N ALA A 70 -6.95 -7.29 -6.59
CA ALA A 70 -5.49 -7.23 -6.46
C ALA A 70 -4.78 -7.45 -7.80
N ILE A 71 -5.21 -8.44 -8.60
CA ILE A 71 -4.65 -8.71 -9.93
C ILE A 71 -4.88 -7.50 -10.86
N TYR A 72 -6.10 -6.97 -10.89
CA TYR A 72 -6.42 -5.85 -11.76
C TYR A 72 -5.76 -4.55 -11.34
N ARG A 73 -5.56 -4.33 -10.03
CA ARG A 73 -4.76 -3.21 -9.53
C ARG A 73 -3.36 -3.24 -10.12
N GLU A 74 -2.65 -4.37 -10.08
CA GLU A 74 -1.30 -4.45 -10.66
C GLU A 74 -1.32 -4.31 -12.18
N ILE A 75 -2.31 -4.92 -12.86
CA ILE A 75 -2.51 -4.73 -14.30
C ILE A 75 -2.77 -3.26 -14.66
N MET A 76 -3.45 -2.49 -13.80
CA MET A 76 -3.67 -1.05 -13.98
C MET A 76 -2.44 -0.23 -13.65
N SER A 77 -1.75 -0.54 -12.55
CA SER A 77 -0.50 0.08 -12.12
C SER A 77 0.57 -0.01 -13.20
N SER A 78 0.81 -1.22 -13.73
CA SER A 78 1.72 -1.46 -14.84
C SER A 78 1.30 -0.74 -16.13
N ALA A 79 0.02 -0.48 -16.32
CA ALA A 79 -0.45 0.22 -17.53
C ALA A 79 -0.36 1.74 -17.38
N LEU A 80 -0.58 2.28 -16.18
CA LEU A 80 -0.37 3.68 -15.85
C LEU A 80 1.10 4.07 -16.00
N SER A 81 2.02 3.23 -15.50
CA SER A 81 3.46 3.48 -15.63
C SER A 81 3.94 3.50 -17.09
N LEU A 82 3.24 2.81 -18.00
CA LEU A 82 3.51 2.87 -19.45
C LEU A 82 2.99 4.15 -20.12
N GLU A 83 1.95 4.80 -19.59
CA GLU A 83 1.41 6.04 -20.16
C GLU A 83 2.24 7.26 -19.75
N LYS A 84 2.59 7.34 -18.46
CA LYS A 84 3.45 8.36 -17.86
C LYS A 84 4.11 7.74 -16.62
N PRO A 85 5.41 7.96 -16.37
CA PRO A 85 5.99 7.61 -15.08
C PRO A 85 5.33 8.48 -14.01
N LEU A 86 4.30 7.93 -13.36
CA LEU A 86 3.64 8.57 -12.23
C LEU A 86 4.57 8.45 -11.02
N LYS A 87 4.63 9.52 -10.23
CA LYS A 87 5.37 9.54 -8.96
C LYS A 87 4.44 9.93 -7.83
N VAL A 88 4.44 9.15 -6.75
CA VAL A 88 3.54 9.30 -5.61
C VAL A 88 4.36 9.51 -4.35
N SER A 89 4.19 10.66 -3.69
CA SER A 89 4.79 10.91 -2.39
C SER A 89 3.91 10.36 -1.27
N TYR A 90 4.50 9.93 -0.16
CA TYR A 90 3.76 9.43 0.99
C TYR A 90 4.45 9.77 2.32
N LEU A 91 3.67 9.84 3.40
CA LEU A 91 4.23 9.99 4.75
C LEU A 91 4.98 8.72 5.17
N GLY A 92 6.30 8.77 5.16
CA GLY A 92 7.18 7.64 5.37
C GLY A 92 7.52 7.32 6.83
N PRO A 93 8.53 6.46 7.06
CA PRO A 93 9.39 5.81 6.04
C PRO A 93 8.70 4.67 5.27
N GLU A 94 9.48 3.96 4.44
CA GLU A 94 9.07 2.70 3.81
C GLU A 94 8.51 1.69 4.84
N ALA A 95 7.63 0.82 4.38
CA ALA A 95 6.90 -0.20 5.17
C ALA A 95 5.97 0.33 6.28
N THR A 96 5.75 1.63 6.38
CA THR A 96 4.68 2.20 7.21
C THR A 96 3.29 1.94 6.63
N PHE A 97 2.23 2.15 7.43
CA PHE A 97 0.85 1.99 6.95
C PHE A 97 0.50 2.95 5.81
N THR A 98 1.05 4.17 5.78
CA THR A 98 0.85 5.10 4.66
C THR A 98 1.55 4.61 3.39
N HIS A 99 2.74 4.00 3.50
CA HIS A 99 3.38 3.31 2.37
C HIS A 99 2.49 2.19 1.84
N LEU A 100 1.95 1.35 2.73
CA LEU A 100 1.03 0.27 2.35
C LEU A 100 -0.25 0.79 1.71
N ALA A 101 -0.79 1.90 2.19
CA ALA A 101 -1.94 2.57 1.56
C ALA A 101 -1.61 3.05 0.15
N SER A 102 -0.41 3.62 -0.04
CA SER A 102 0.08 4.03 -1.36
C SER A 102 0.19 2.85 -2.32
N LEU A 103 0.82 1.76 -1.90
CA LEU A 103 0.94 0.52 -2.69
C LEU A 103 -0.43 -0.09 -3.00
N LYS A 104 -1.35 -0.14 -2.03
CA LYS A 104 -2.70 -0.68 -2.26
C LYS A 104 -3.55 0.19 -3.20
N LYS A 105 -3.26 1.49 -3.29
CA LYS A 105 -4.02 2.40 -4.15
C LYS A 105 -3.44 2.53 -5.56
N PHE A 106 -2.12 2.67 -5.66
CA PHE A 106 -1.43 2.95 -6.91
C PHE A 106 -0.74 1.71 -7.50
N GLY A 107 -0.58 0.63 -6.73
CA GLY A 107 0.15 -0.57 -7.11
C GLY A 107 1.67 -0.40 -7.03
N ALA A 108 2.39 -1.50 -7.18
CA ALA A 108 3.84 -1.54 -6.96
C ALA A 108 4.66 -1.09 -8.19
N SER A 109 4.03 -0.93 -9.36
CA SER A 109 4.73 -0.55 -10.60
C SER A 109 4.94 0.97 -10.76
N ILE A 110 4.43 1.76 -9.82
CA ILE A 110 4.54 3.23 -9.78
C ILE A 110 5.70 3.62 -8.86
N GLU A 111 6.35 4.76 -9.13
CA GLU A 111 7.43 5.27 -8.27
C GLU A 111 6.84 5.87 -6.98
N HIS A 112 7.31 5.41 -5.82
CA HIS A 112 6.86 5.86 -4.51
C HIS A 112 7.99 6.60 -3.79
N GLU A 113 7.75 7.84 -3.38
CA GLU A 113 8.71 8.70 -2.69
C GLU A 113 8.34 8.87 -1.22
N SER A 114 9.24 8.46 -0.34
CA SER A 114 9.08 8.61 1.11
C SER A 114 9.39 10.04 1.55
N CYS A 115 8.43 10.68 2.23
CA CYS A 115 8.59 11.99 2.84
C CYS A 115 8.65 11.89 4.37
N ASN A 116 9.36 12.82 5.02
CA ASN A 116 9.51 12.80 6.48
C ASN A 116 8.31 13.42 7.21
N THR A 117 7.63 14.37 6.58
CA THR A 117 6.48 15.06 7.15
C THR A 117 5.31 15.12 6.16
N ILE A 118 4.09 15.34 6.67
CA ILE A 118 2.92 15.57 5.81
C ILE A 118 3.13 16.83 4.96
N THR A 119 3.72 17.88 5.53
CA THR A 119 4.03 19.13 4.81
C THR A 119 4.96 18.87 3.60
N ASP A 120 5.94 17.97 3.74
CA ASP A 120 6.80 17.58 2.63
C ASP A 120 5.98 16.89 1.52
N VAL A 121 5.04 16.00 1.86
CA VAL A 121 4.16 15.34 0.88
C VAL A 121 3.38 16.37 0.04
N PHE A 122 2.77 17.36 0.70
CA PHE A 122 2.08 18.45 -0.01
C PHE A 122 3.04 19.24 -0.89
N THR A 123 4.21 19.60 -0.36
CA THR A 123 5.24 20.37 -1.08
C THR A 123 5.76 19.63 -2.32
N GLU A 124 5.89 18.30 -2.28
CA GLU A 124 6.28 17.49 -3.43
C GLU A 124 5.25 17.56 -4.56
N VAL A 125 3.96 17.54 -4.21
CA VAL A 125 2.86 17.60 -5.20
C VAL A 125 2.67 19.02 -5.74
N GLU A 126 2.66 20.04 -4.88
CA GLU A 126 2.52 21.45 -5.29
C GLU A 126 3.64 21.91 -6.23
N ARG A 127 4.86 21.42 -6.00
CA ARG A 127 6.02 21.73 -6.84
C ARG A 127 6.13 20.83 -8.07
N LEU A 128 5.12 20.00 -8.34
CA LEU A 128 5.06 19.09 -9.49
C LEU A 128 6.22 18.09 -9.55
N ARG A 129 6.83 17.77 -8.40
CA ARG A 129 7.84 16.71 -8.28
C ARG A 129 7.20 15.34 -8.13
N CYS A 130 6.04 15.29 -7.49
CA CYS A 130 5.13 14.14 -7.48
C CYS A 130 3.80 14.50 -8.14
N ASP A 131 3.14 13.53 -8.75
CA ASP A 131 1.79 13.69 -9.32
C ASP A 131 0.70 13.59 -8.25
N TYR A 132 0.93 12.76 -7.22
CA TYR A 132 0.00 12.52 -6.12
C TYR A 132 0.71 12.43 -4.77
N GLY A 133 -0.05 12.67 -3.70
CA GLY A 133 0.40 12.54 -2.32
C GLY A 133 -0.55 11.66 -1.51
N VAL A 134 0.00 10.79 -0.67
CA VAL A 134 -0.77 9.91 0.22
C VAL A 134 -0.47 10.29 1.67
N VAL A 135 -1.52 10.72 2.38
CA VAL A 135 -1.44 11.19 3.77
C VAL A 135 -2.58 10.57 4.59
N PRO A 136 -2.36 10.28 5.88
CA PRO A 136 -3.43 9.84 6.77
C PRO A 136 -4.34 11.03 7.11
N ILE A 137 -5.67 10.84 7.07
CA ILE A 137 -6.65 11.87 7.43
C ILE A 137 -7.38 11.56 8.74
N GLU A 138 -7.57 10.29 9.05
CA GLU A 138 -8.27 9.81 10.24
C GLU A 138 -7.73 8.44 10.64
N ASN A 139 -7.67 8.17 11.94
CA ASN A 139 -7.48 6.83 12.50
C ASN A 139 -8.61 6.52 13.50
N SER A 140 -8.93 5.24 13.68
CA SER A 140 -10.04 4.81 14.55
C SER A 140 -9.73 4.94 16.06
N VAL A 141 -8.50 5.31 16.43
CA VAL A 141 -8.02 5.29 17.82
C VAL A 141 -7.81 6.70 18.39
N GLU A 142 -7.19 7.59 17.63
CA GLU A 142 -6.89 8.99 17.98
C GLU A 142 -7.78 10.00 17.24
N GLY A 143 -8.55 9.54 16.24
CA GLY A 143 -9.44 10.37 15.44
C GLY A 143 -8.72 11.07 14.29
N MET A 144 -9.10 12.32 14.05
CA MET A 144 -8.64 13.09 12.89
C MET A 144 -7.15 13.44 13.01
N VAL A 145 -6.44 13.37 11.88
CA VAL A 145 -5.07 13.89 11.76
C VAL A 145 -5.15 15.38 11.42
N ASN A 146 -5.22 16.22 12.46
CA ASN A 146 -5.42 17.67 12.31
C ASN A 146 -4.43 18.32 11.33
N HIS A 147 -3.15 17.93 11.39
CA HIS A 147 -2.14 18.49 10.50
C HIS A 147 -2.44 18.24 9.01
N THR A 148 -3.05 17.11 8.65
CA THR A 148 -3.50 16.86 7.27
C THR A 148 -4.65 17.79 6.89
N LEU A 149 -5.59 18.04 7.82
CA LEU A 149 -6.71 18.95 7.59
C LEU A 149 -6.23 20.39 7.42
N ASP A 150 -5.29 20.84 8.24
CA ASP A 150 -4.68 22.17 8.17
C ASP A 150 -4.01 22.36 6.79
N MET A 151 -3.20 21.40 6.37
CA MET A 151 -2.55 21.42 5.05
C MET A 151 -3.58 21.44 3.88
N LEU A 152 -4.71 20.76 4.01
CA LEU A 152 -5.78 20.78 2.99
C LEU A 152 -6.51 22.12 2.91
N ILE A 153 -6.53 22.90 3.99
CA ILE A 153 -7.12 24.24 4.04
C ILE A 153 -6.16 25.26 3.43
N GLU A 154 -4.86 25.13 3.73
CA GLU A 154 -3.82 26.06 3.27
C GLU A 154 -3.38 25.84 1.82
N SER A 155 -3.54 24.62 1.32
CA SER A 155 -3.12 24.22 -0.02
C SER A 155 -4.26 24.30 -1.06
N ASP A 156 -3.90 24.57 -2.31
CA ASP A 156 -4.82 24.48 -3.45
C ASP A 156 -5.09 23.03 -3.90
N LEU A 157 -4.33 22.06 -3.38
CA LEU A 157 -4.50 20.64 -3.71
C LEU A 157 -5.91 20.13 -3.37
N LYS A 158 -6.34 19.10 -4.10
CA LYS A 158 -7.68 18.51 -3.96
C LYS A 158 -7.59 17.02 -3.65
N ILE A 159 -8.49 16.54 -2.79
CA ILE A 159 -8.66 15.12 -2.55
C ILE A 159 -9.25 14.49 -3.81
N CYS A 160 -8.50 13.60 -4.45
CA CYS A 160 -8.97 12.86 -5.63
C CYS A 160 -9.46 11.45 -5.28
N SER A 161 -9.02 10.88 -4.16
CA SER A 161 -9.39 9.53 -3.75
C SER A 161 -9.20 9.30 -2.25
N GLU A 162 -9.84 8.24 -1.76
CA GLU A 162 -9.71 7.75 -0.39
C GLU A 162 -9.42 6.25 -0.39
N ILE A 163 -8.79 5.76 0.68
CA ILE A 163 -8.59 4.33 0.93
C ILE A 163 -8.72 4.07 2.43
N LEU A 164 -9.52 3.07 2.78
CA LEU A 164 -9.59 2.55 4.15
C LEU A 164 -8.59 1.41 4.29
N LEU A 165 -7.62 1.56 5.18
CA LEU A 165 -6.63 0.53 5.47
C LEU A 165 -6.89 -0.06 6.84
N GLU A 166 -7.17 -1.37 6.88
CA GLU A 166 -7.17 -2.11 8.14
C GLU A 166 -5.74 -2.19 8.68
N VAL A 167 -5.55 -1.66 9.89
CA VAL A 167 -4.28 -1.67 10.61
C VAL A 167 -4.19 -2.95 11.42
N SER A 168 -3.31 -3.84 10.98
CA SER A 168 -2.95 -5.06 11.71
C SER A 168 -1.49 -4.98 12.14
N HIS A 169 -1.25 -5.23 13.42
CA HIS A 169 0.09 -5.25 14.01
C HIS A 169 0.60 -6.67 14.13
N SER A 170 1.86 -6.88 13.73
CA SER A 170 2.57 -8.15 13.84
C SER A 170 3.72 -8.03 14.83
N LEU A 171 3.92 -9.07 15.64
CA LEU A 171 5.13 -9.22 16.45
C LEU A 171 6.22 -9.88 15.61
N LEU A 172 7.27 -9.13 15.30
CA LEU A 172 8.41 -9.55 14.49
C LEU A 172 9.60 -9.89 15.40
N ALA A 173 10.18 -11.08 15.25
CA ALA A 173 11.38 -11.48 15.99
C ALA A 173 12.19 -12.51 15.21
N ASP A 174 13.52 -12.39 15.24
CA ASP A 174 14.45 -13.41 14.71
C ASP A 174 14.80 -14.48 15.78
N CYS A 175 13.94 -14.64 16.78
CA CYS A 175 14.13 -15.62 17.83
C CYS A 175 12.79 -16.17 18.32
N PRO A 176 12.78 -17.38 18.93
CA PRO A 176 11.59 -17.90 19.58
C PRO A 176 11.07 -16.94 20.64
N LEU A 177 9.74 -16.82 20.75
CA LEU A 177 9.06 -15.89 21.67
C LEU A 177 9.57 -15.99 23.12
N SER A 178 9.94 -17.20 23.57
CA SER A 178 10.46 -17.45 24.92
C SER A 178 11.78 -16.71 25.21
N LYS A 179 12.58 -16.41 24.19
CA LYS A 179 13.87 -15.73 24.31
C LYS A 179 13.75 -14.21 24.26
N VAL A 180 12.64 -13.66 23.77
CA VAL A 180 12.44 -12.21 23.64
C VAL A 180 12.57 -11.54 25.01
N LYS A 181 13.45 -10.54 25.12
CA LYS A 181 13.67 -9.76 26.34
C LYS A 181 13.15 -8.33 26.21
N LYS A 182 13.30 -7.76 25.01
CA LYS A 182 12.89 -6.40 24.66
C LYS A 182 11.93 -6.41 23.49
N VAL A 183 10.95 -5.52 23.53
CA VAL A 183 10.02 -5.26 22.43
C VAL A 183 10.12 -3.79 22.07
N TYR A 184 10.35 -3.50 20.79
CA TYR A 184 10.41 -2.16 20.24
C TYR A 184 9.10 -1.82 19.52
N SER A 185 8.59 -0.61 19.71
CA SER A 185 7.52 -0.04 18.87
C SER A 185 7.34 1.45 19.19
N ASN A 186 6.39 2.12 18.53
CA ASN A 186 5.99 3.45 18.97
C ASN A 186 5.07 3.36 20.21
N PRO A 187 4.95 4.44 21.01
CA PRO A 187 4.12 4.44 22.22
C PRO A 187 2.65 4.12 21.95
N GLN A 188 2.12 4.61 20.83
CA GLN A 188 0.73 4.40 20.41
C GLN A 188 0.42 2.91 20.16
N VAL A 189 1.32 2.19 19.49
CA VAL A 189 1.20 0.77 19.18
C VAL A 189 1.30 -0.07 20.45
N PHE A 190 2.14 0.31 21.41
CA PHE A 190 2.10 -0.33 22.72
C PHE A 190 0.76 -0.15 23.43
N GLY A 191 0.16 1.04 23.35
CA GLY A 191 -1.20 1.29 23.84
C GLY A 191 -2.22 0.37 23.17
N GLN A 192 -2.18 0.27 21.84
CA GLN A 192 -3.11 -0.55 21.04
C GLN A 192 -2.93 -2.05 21.27
N CYS A 193 -1.70 -2.52 21.50
CA CYS A 193 -1.37 -3.93 21.69
C CYS A 193 -1.26 -4.35 23.18
N ARG A 194 -1.64 -3.47 24.11
CA ARG A 194 -1.42 -3.65 25.56
C ARG A 194 -1.94 -4.98 26.09
N LEU A 195 -3.20 -5.32 25.80
CA LEU A 195 -3.82 -6.54 26.31
C LEU A 195 -3.09 -7.80 25.83
N TRP A 196 -2.61 -7.79 24.58
CA TRP A 196 -1.86 -8.91 24.01
C TRP A 196 -0.47 -9.01 24.66
N LEU A 197 0.21 -7.87 24.87
CA LEU A 197 1.52 -7.80 25.53
C LEU A 197 1.45 -8.29 26.98
N GLU A 198 0.46 -7.84 27.74
CA GLU A 198 0.26 -8.27 29.14
C GLU A 198 -0.02 -9.77 29.24
N SER A 199 -0.74 -10.35 28.27
CA SER A 199 -1.11 -11.76 28.27
C SER A 199 0.01 -12.69 27.78
N ASN A 200 0.82 -12.26 26.79
CA ASN A 200 1.77 -13.13 26.09
C ASN A 200 3.25 -12.84 26.40
N LEU A 201 3.58 -11.60 26.78
CA LEU A 201 4.94 -11.16 27.06
C LEU A 201 5.02 -10.40 28.41
N PRO A 202 4.52 -10.98 29.52
CA PRO A 202 4.58 -10.31 30.82
C PRO A 202 6.04 -10.09 31.25
N GLY A 203 6.33 -8.89 31.75
CA GLY A 203 7.64 -8.54 32.32
C GLY A 203 8.76 -8.34 31.30
N ARG A 204 8.46 -8.25 29.99
CA ARG A 204 9.44 -7.85 28.97
C ARG A 204 9.58 -6.34 28.92
N GLU A 205 10.79 -5.88 28.61
CA GLU A 205 11.08 -4.45 28.49
C GLU A 205 10.45 -3.90 27.21
N LEU A 206 9.61 -2.87 27.32
CA LEU A 206 9.02 -2.16 26.18
C LEU A 206 9.85 -0.91 25.92
N VAL A 207 10.41 -0.78 24.72
CA VAL A 207 11.28 0.33 24.34
C VAL A 207 10.62 1.15 23.23
N GLU A 208 10.33 2.40 23.55
CA GLU A 208 9.66 3.33 22.65
C GLU A 208 10.62 3.90 21.60
N VAL A 209 10.17 3.91 20.34
CA VAL A 209 10.92 4.45 19.20
C VAL A 209 10.02 5.26 18.28
N SER A 210 10.63 6.01 17.36
CA SER A 210 9.93 7.00 16.54
C SER A 210 8.98 6.42 15.47
N SER A 211 9.13 5.15 15.08
CA SER A 211 8.23 4.49 14.11
C SER A 211 8.26 2.97 14.22
N THR A 212 7.22 2.31 13.70
CA THR A 212 7.12 0.85 13.62
C THR A 212 8.21 0.23 12.74
N THR A 213 8.52 0.83 11.58
CA THR A 213 9.64 0.39 10.73
C THR A 213 10.99 0.51 11.46
N ARG A 214 11.20 1.60 12.20
CA ARG A 214 12.44 1.76 12.98
C ARG A 214 12.54 0.71 14.09
N ALA A 215 11.41 0.33 14.69
CA ALA A 215 11.37 -0.75 15.67
C ALA A 215 11.84 -2.08 15.06
N ALA A 216 11.32 -2.44 13.89
CA ALA A 216 11.72 -3.65 13.16
C ALA A 216 13.22 -3.63 12.81
N LEU A 217 13.73 -2.49 12.33
CA LEU A 217 15.15 -2.32 12.02
C LEU A 217 16.05 -2.51 13.26
N ILE A 218 15.66 -1.97 14.42
CA ILE A 218 16.44 -2.14 15.65
C ILE A 218 16.37 -3.59 16.12
N ALA A 219 15.19 -4.20 16.13
CA ALA A 219 14.99 -5.58 16.56
C ALA A 219 15.76 -6.58 15.68
N SER A 220 15.89 -6.34 14.38
CA SER A 220 16.70 -7.19 13.48
C SER A 220 18.21 -7.15 13.77
N ARG A 221 18.70 -6.10 14.43
CA ARG A 221 20.12 -5.91 14.75
C ARG A 221 20.48 -6.35 16.17
N GLU A 222 19.50 -6.47 17.07
CA GLU A 222 19.72 -6.85 18.46
C GLU A 222 19.22 -8.27 18.74
N LYS A 223 20.06 -9.09 19.37
CA LYS A 223 19.68 -10.45 19.75
C LYS A 223 18.62 -10.44 20.84
N ASN A 224 17.69 -11.40 20.77
CA ASN A 224 16.62 -11.57 21.75
C ASN A 224 15.67 -10.35 21.83
N SER A 225 15.54 -9.63 20.73
CA SER A 225 14.64 -8.49 20.60
C SER A 225 13.50 -8.81 19.65
N ALA A 226 12.36 -8.16 19.87
CA ALA A 226 11.21 -8.19 18.99
C ALA A 226 10.76 -6.77 18.65
N ALA A 227 9.96 -6.61 17.62
CA ALA A 227 9.28 -5.37 17.27
C ALA A 227 7.80 -5.60 17.03
N ILE A 228 6.96 -4.62 17.33
CA ILE A 228 5.59 -4.59 16.85
C ILE A 228 5.52 -3.60 15.69
N ALA A 229 5.18 -4.11 14.50
CA ALA A 229 5.14 -3.32 13.28
C ALA A 229 4.12 -3.87 12.27
N SER A 230 4.08 -3.27 11.07
CA SER A 230 3.33 -3.86 9.96
C SER A 230 3.99 -5.17 9.51
N GLU A 231 3.24 -6.05 8.85
CA GLU A 231 3.78 -7.31 8.29
C GLU A 231 4.92 -7.08 7.27
N PHE A 232 4.98 -5.90 6.66
CA PHE A 232 5.94 -5.55 5.62
C PHE A 232 7.24 -4.92 6.15
N ALA A 233 7.34 -4.68 7.45
CA ALA A 233 8.45 -3.97 8.09
C ALA A 233 9.68 -4.84 8.39
#